data_AF-A0A7X4ITV5-F1
#
_entry.id   AF-A0A7X4ITV5-F1
#
_cell.length_a   1.000
_cell.length_b   1.000
_cell.length_c   1.000
_cell.angle_alpha   90.00
_cell.angle_beta   90.00
_cell.angle_gamma   90.00
#
_symmetry.space_group_name_H-M   'P 1'
#
loop_
_entity.id
_entity.type
_entity.pdbx_description
1 polymer ?
#
loop_
_entity_poly.entity_id
_entity_poly.type
_entity_poly.pdbx_seq_one_letter_code
_entity_poly.pdbx_strand_id
1 'polypeptide(L)' 'NDPARQKAILERIPQGRWGSPEDFAGPVVFLASSASDYVNGEILVVDGGWMGR' A
#
# COMPACT_ATOMS: atom_id res chain seq x y z
N ASN A 1 -16.37 13.52 -0.07
CA ASN A 1 -17.64 14.01 -0.67
C ASN A 1 -17.43 14.75 -1.99
N ASP A 2 -16.34 14.47 -2.73
CA ASP A 2 -16.10 15.03 -4.07
C ASP A 2 -15.84 13.86 -5.03
N PRO A 3 -16.85 13.44 -5.82
CA PRO A 3 -16.72 12.31 -6.74
C PRO A 3 -15.67 12.53 -7.84
N ALA A 4 -15.49 13.76 -8.31
CA ALA A 4 -14.52 14.08 -9.36
C ALA A 4 -13.09 13.89 -8.83
N ARG A 5 -12.83 14.35 -7.60
CA ARG A 5 -11.56 14.11 -6.91
C ARG A 5 -11.32 12.64 -6.63
N GLN A 6 -12.34 11.88 -6.21
CA GLN A 6 -12.20 10.44 -5.96
C GLN A 6 -11.80 9.69 -7.23
N LYS A 7 -12.44 10.00 -8.36
CA LYS A 7 -12.10 9.42 -9.67
C LYS A 7 -10.67 9.75 -10.09
N ALA A 8 -10.27 11.02 -9.99
CA ALA A 8 -8.91 11.46 -10.35
C ALA A 8 -7.82 10.79 -9.49
N ILE A 9 -8.13 10.46 -8.22
CA ILE A 9 -7.19 9.70 -7.37
C ILE A 9 -7.18 8.22 -7.79
N LEU A 10 -8.32 7.61 -8.04
CA LEU A 10 -8.37 6.20 -8.47
C LEU A 10 -7.65 5.95 -9.80
N GLU A 11 -7.76 6.86 -10.77
CA GLU A 11 -7.03 6.80 -12.05
C GLU A 11 -5.51 6.83 -11.86
N ARG A 12 -5.05 7.31 -10.70
CA ARG A 12 -3.65 7.42 -10.33
C ARG A 12 -3.17 6.26 -9.45
N ILE A 13 -4.03 5.32 -9.06
CA ILE A 13 -3.64 4.10 -8.35
C ILE A 13 -3.61 2.97 -9.39
N PRO A 14 -2.45 2.42 -9.76
CA PRO A 14 -2.36 1.32 -10.72
C PRO A 14 -3.22 0.10 -10.36
N GLN A 15 -3.37 -0.20 -9.07
CA GLN A 15 -4.23 -1.29 -8.59
C GLN A 15 -5.74 -1.03 -8.77
N GLY A 16 -6.14 0.18 -9.20
CA GLY A 16 -7.51 0.52 -9.60
C GLY A 16 -8.53 0.56 -8.47
N ARG A 17 -8.08 0.50 -7.20
CA ARG A 17 -8.93 0.58 -6.02
C ARG A 17 -8.23 1.28 -4.87
N TRP A 18 -9.01 1.75 -3.91
CA TRP A 18 -8.48 2.17 -2.62
C TRP A 18 -7.94 0.95 -1.86
N GLY A 19 -6.89 1.18 -1.08
CA GLY A 19 -6.42 0.21 -0.10
C GLY A 19 -7.49 -0.03 0.96
N SER A 20 -7.53 -1.25 1.47
CA SER A 20 -8.33 -1.64 2.63
C SER A 20 -7.41 -2.09 3.78
N PRO A 21 -7.90 -2.16 5.03
CA PRO A 21 -7.10 -2.64 6.16
C PRO A 21 -6.44 -4.00 5.91
N GLU A 22 -7.10 -4.88 5.15
CA GLU A 22 -6.63 -6.23 4.83
C GLU A 22 -5.36 -6.23 3.99
N ASP A 23 -5.11 -5.19 3.19
CA ASP A 23 -3.89 -5.06 2.38
C ASP A 23 -2.63 -4.90 3.24
N PHE A 24 -2.77 -4.44 4.48
CA PHE A 24 -1.67 -4.28 5.43
C PHE A 24 -1.41 -5.52 6.26
N ALA A 25 -2.35 -6.47 6.32
CA ALA A 25 -2.23 -7.64 7.18
C ALA A 25 -0.97 -8.48 6.84
N GLY A 26 -0.76 -8.79 5.56
CA GLY A 26 0.42 -9.53 5.09
C GLY A 26 1.74 -8.78 5.36
N PRO A 27 1.89 -7.51 4.90
CA PRO A 27 3.06 -6.70 5.17
C PRO A 27 3.42 -6.56 6.66
N VAL A 28 2.41 -6.37 7.52
CA VAL A 28 2.62 -6.29 8.98
C VAL A 28 3.10 -7.63 9.54
N VAL A 29 2.47 -8.75 9.16
CA VAL A 29 2.92 -10.07 9.59
C VAL A 29 4.36 -10.35 9.12
N PHE A 30 4.70 -10.00 7.88
CA PHE A 30 6.05 -10.12 7.35
C PHE A 30 7.05 -9.37 8.24
N LEU A 31 6.83 -8.08 8.47
CA LEU A 31 7.72 -7.22 9.27
C LEU A 31 7.79 -7.61 10.75
N ALA A 32 6.76 -8.29 11.28
CA ALA A 32 6.73 -8.78 12.66
C ALA A 32 7.28 -10.21 12.82
N SER A 33 7.69 -10.86 11.72
CA SER A 33 8.12 -12.26 11.72
C SER A 33 9.64 -12.39 11.53
N SER A 34 10.16 -13.61 11.76
CA SER A 34 11.56 -13.91 11.45
C SER A 34 11.91 -13.84 9.97
N ALA A 35 10.91 -13.80 9.08
CA ALA A 35 11.13 -13.62 7.65
C ALA A 35 11.79 -12.27 7.32
N SER A 36 11.75 -11.30 8.23
CA SER A 36 12.36 -9.99 8.10
C SER A 36 13.55 -9.74 9.04
N ASP A 37 14.19 -10.79 9.60
CA ASP A 37 15.25 -10.63 10.62
C ASP A 37 16.44 -9.75 10.19
N TYR A 38 16.71 -9.67 8.88
CA TYR A 38 17.79 -8.84 8.33
C TYR A 38 17.31 -7.55 7.64
N VAL A 39 16.00 -7.26 7.69
CA VAL A 39 15.41 -6.04 7.14
C VAL A 39 15.31 -5.00 8.26
N ASN A 40 16.18 -3.99 8.22
CA ASN A 40 16.25 -2.95 9.25
C ASN A 40 16.32 -1.55 8.63
N GLY A 41 15.65 -0.58 9.25
CA GLY A 41 15.69 0.83 8.81
C GLY A 41 14.95 1.12 7.49
N GLU A 42 14.12 0.19 7.02
CA GLU A 42 13.45 0.26 5.72
C GLU A 42 11.96 0.68 5.86
N ILE A 43 11.41 1.28 4.80
CA ILE A 43 9.98 1.64 4.72
C ILE A 43 9.32 0.79 3.64
N LEU A 44 8.52 -0.20 4.06
CA LEU A 44 7.72 -0.99 3.13
C LEU A 44 6.46 -0.21 2.69
N VAL A 45 6.48 0.32 1.47
CA VAL A 45 5.36 1.08 0.89
C VAL A 45 4.25 0.12 0.42
N VAL A 46 3.04 0.31 0.93
CA VAL A 46 1.82 -0.43 0.54
C VAL A 46 0.79 0.58 0.02
N ASP A 47 0.87 0.90 -1.27
CA ASP A 47 0.14 2.05 -1.86
C ASP A 47 -0.60 1.72 -3.18
N GLY A 48 -0.64 0.45 -3.58
CA GLY A 48 -1.23 0.01 -4.84
C GLY A 48 -0.55 0.54 -6.10
N GLY A 49 0.75 0.87 -6.00
CA GLY A 49 1.58 1.36 -7.10
C GLY A 49 1.56 2.88 -7.26
N TRP A 50 1.04 3.63 -6.29
CA TRP A 50 0.87 5.08 -6.39
C TRP A 50 2.18 5.83 -6.63
N MET A 51 3.28 5.43 -5.98
CA MET A 51 4.61 6.04 -6.11
C MET A 51 5.43 5.47 -7.27
N GLY A 52 5.11 4.27 -7.77
CA GLY A 52 5.88 3.58 -8.80
C GLY A 52 5.49 3.89 -10.25
N ARG A 53 4.68 4.91 -10.47
CA ARG A 53 4.15 5.34 -11.77
C ARG A 53 4.72 6.68 -12.21
#